data_AF-A0A2P6VI14-F1
#
_entry.id   AF-A0A2P6VI14-F1
#
_cell.length_a   1.000
_cell.length_b   1.000
_cell.length_c   1.000
_cell.angle_alpha   90.00
_cell.angle_beta   90.00
_cell.angle_gamma   90.00
#
_symmetry.space_group_name_H-M   'P 1'
#
loop_
_entity.id
_entity.type
_entity.pdbx_description
1 polymer ?
#
loop_
_entity_poly.entity_id
_entity_poly.type
_entity_poly.pdbx_seq_one_letter_code
_entity_poly.pdbx_strand_id
1 'polypeptide(L)'
;MPLLFESGFYRLTRPRVLVACSPATQLRRVRARDGLSAEAAAARVAAQMPLEAKHRLSDVVLENDGGVAELAAQVDALAERLRRRARLHRCLLSPPALLGVVAAAAWAWWG
;
A
#
# COMPACT_ATOMS: atom_id res chain seq x y z
N MET A 1 -15.95 5.09 3.52
CA MET A 1 -15.35 5.90 2.43
C MET A 1 -13.84 5.67 2.44
N PRO A 2 -13.17 5.38 1.31
CA PRO A 2 -11.71 5.41 1.25
C PRO A 2 -11.26 6.72 0.57
N LEU A 3 -10.68 7.65 1.35
CA LEU A 3 -10.29 9.00 0.89
C LEU A 3 -8.77 9.18 0.69
N LEU A 4 -7.96 8.12 0.80
CA LEU A 4 -6.50 8.27 0.89
C LEU A 4 -5.87 9.04 -0.29
N PHE A 5 -6.32 8.78 -1.51
CA PHE A 5 -5.81 9.44 -2.70
C PHE A 5 -6.48 10.80 -2.93
N GLU A 6 -7.80 10.85 -2.76
CA GLU A 6 -8.65 12.01 -2.94
C GLU A 6 -8.33 13.15 -1.96
N SER A 7 -7.94 12.81 -0.73
CA SER A 7 -7.52 13.78 0.30
C SER A 7 -6.06 14.23 0.20
N GLY A 8 -5.27 13.62 -0.68
CA GLY A 8 -3.83 13.90 -0.77
C GLY A 8 -2.96 13.23 0.32
N PHE A 9 -3.56 12.56 1.32
CA PHE A 9 -2.80 11.92 2.40
C PHE A 9 -1.83 10.83 1.93
N TYR A 10 -2.06 10.25 0.74
CA TYR A 10 -1.11 9.33 0.11
C TYR A 10 0.33 9.88 0.02
N ARG A 11 0.52 11.20 0.03
CA ARG A 11 1.84 11.85 0.01
C ARG A 11 2.64 11.66 1.30
N LEU A 12 1.96 11.43 2.42
CA LEU A 12 2.56 11.27 3.75
C LEU A 12 2.79 9.81 4.12
N THR A 13 2.27 8.86 3.33
CA THR A 13 2.31 7.44 3.63
C THR A 13 3.18 6.70 2.63
N ARG A 14 4.13 5.88 3.10
CA ARG A 14 4.85 4.93 2.25
C ARG A 14 5.03 3.57 2.94
N PRO A 15 4.94 2.46 2.19
CA PRO A 15 4.47 2.39 0.80
C PRO A 15 2.96 2.60 0.69
N ARG A 16 2.50 3.13 -0.44
CA ARG A 16 1.09 3.32 -0.80
C ARG A 16 0.57 2.02 -1.37
N VAL A 17 -0.37 1.38 -0.68
CA VAL A 17 -0.93 0.09 -1.07
C VAL A 17 -2.36 0.29 -1.55
N LEU A 18 -2.66 -0.16 -2.77
CA LEU A 18 -4.00 -0.16 -3.34
C LEU A 18 -4.52 -1.60 -3.39
N VAL A 19 -5.76 -1.78 -2.93
CA VAL A 19 -6.50 -3.03 -3.16
C VAL A 19 -7.47 -2.76 -4.32
N ALA A 20 -7.25 -3.44 -5.44
CA ALA A 20 -7.98 -3.23 -6.68
C ALA A 20 -8.90 -4.42 -6.99
N CYS A 21 -9.98 -4.17 -7.73
CA CYS A 21 -10.80 -5.21 -8.34
C CYS A 21 -11.44 -4.63 -9.59
N SER A 22 -11.91 -5.50 -10.49
CA SER A 22 -12.59 -5.10 -11.72
C SER A 22 -13.81 -4.21 -11.46
N PRO A 23 -14.16 -3.31 -12.39
CA PRO A 23 -15.32 -2.43 -12.27
C PRO A 23 -16.63 -3.19 -12.01
N ALA A 24 -16.81 -4.34 -12.67
CA ALA A 24 -17.97 -5.21 -12.48
C ALA A 24 -18.05 -5.76 -11.04
N THR A 25 -16.92 -6.25 -10.51
CA THR A 25 -16.84 -6.73 -9.12
C THR A 25 -17.06 -5.60 -8.12
N GLN A 26 -16.48 -4.42 -8.35
CA GLN A 26 -16.64 -3.26 -7.49
C GLN A 26 -18.10 -2.82 -7.39
N LEU A 27 -18.77 -2.68 -8.53
CA LEU A 27 -20.18 -2.28 -8.60
C LEU A 27 -21.07 -3.31 -7.88
N ARG A 28 -20.88 -4.61 -8.17
CA ARG A 28 -21.62 -5.70 -7.52
C ARG A 28 -21.48 -5.66 -6.00
N ARG A 29 -20.25 -5.47 -5.48
CA ARG A 29 -19.98 -5.43 -4.04
C ARG A 29 -20.56 -4.19 -3.37
N VAL A 30 -20.46 -3.02 -4.00
CA VAL A 30 -21.06 -1.78 -3.46
C VAL A 30 -22.58 -1.90 -3.39
N ARG A 31 -23.22 -2.44 -4.42
CA ARG A 31 -24.67 -2.70 -4.41
C ARG A 31 -25.08 -3.64 -3.29
N ALA A 32 -24.40 -4.79 -3.18
CA ALA A 32 -24.72 -5.81 -2.19
C ALA A 32 -24.50 -5.31 -0.75
N ARG A 33 -23.42 -4.54 -0.51
CA ARG A 33 -23.09 -4.01 0.83
C ARG A 33 -24.03 -2.89 1.26
N ASP A 34 -24.32 -1.95 0.36
CA ASP A 34 -25.03 -0.71 0.70
C ASP A 34 -26.53 -0.78 0.34
N GLY A 35 -27.02 -1.87 -0.25
CA GLY A 35 -28.43 -2.04 -0.63
C GLY A 35 -28.89 -1.11 -1.75
N LEU A 36 -27.97 -0.70 -2.65
CA LEU A 36 -28.21 0.36 -3.64
C LEU A 36 -28.77 -0.16 -4.98
N SER A 37 -29.53 0.70 -5.66
CA SER A 37 -29.87 0.51 -7.08
C SER A 37 -28.60 0.49 -7.94
N ALA A 38 -28.73 0.02 -9.19
CA ALA A 38 -27.59 -0.02 -10.12
C ALA A 38 -27.04 1.39 -10.39
N GLU A 39 -27.93 2.34 -10.59
CA GLU A 39 -27.65 3.75 -10.89
C GLU A 39 -26.98 4.43 -9.68
N ALA A 40 -27.54 4.23 -8.48
CA ALA A 40 -27.00 4.79 -7.25
C ALA A 40 -25.59 4.25 -6.94
N ALA A 41 -25.36 2.96 -7.18
CA ALA A 41 -24.04 2.37 -7.00
C ALA A 41 -23.04 2.85 -8.06
N ALA A 42 -23.47 2.99 -9.32
CA ALA A 42 -22.63 3.52 -10.39
C ALA A 42 -22.22 4.98 -10.10
N ALA A 43 -23.17 5.82 -9.69
CA ALA A 43 -22.90 7.19 -9.26
C ALA A 43 -21.92 7.24 -8.10
N ARG A 44 -22.05 6.32 -7.13
CA ARG A 44 -21.15 6.24 -5.97
C ARG A 44 -19.74 5.76 -6.31
N VAL A 45 -19.59 4.87 -7.29
CA VAL A 45 -18.28 4.48 -7.82
C VAL A 45 -17.66 5.63 -8.60
N ALA A 46 -18.44 6.30 -9.45
CA ALA A 46 -18.00 7.44 -10.27
C ALA A 46 -17.62 8.68 -9.45
N ALA A 47 -18.19 8.86 -8.26
CA ALA A 47 -17.83 9.95 -7.35
C ALA A 47 -16.43 9.80 -6.72
N GLN A 48 -15.78 8.64 -6.87
CA GLN A 48 -14.41 8.41 -6.39
C GLN A 48 -13.39 8.64 -7.50
N MET A 49 -12.13 8.82 -7.12
CA MET A 49 -11.05 8.88 -8.10
C MET A 49 -10.99 7.56 -8.91
N PRO A 50 -10.83 7.63 -10.26
CA PRO A 50 -10.74 6.44 -11.11
C PRO A 50 -9.67 5.45 -10.64
N LEU A 51 -9.93 4.16 -10.83
CA LEU A 51 -9.03 3.10 -10.37
C LEU A 51 -7.65 3.22 -11.01
N GLU A 52 -7.60 3.56 -12.30
CA GLU A 52 -6.36 3.76 -13.07
C GLU A 52 -5.52 4.92 -12.50
N ALA A 53 -6.19 5.97 -12.02
CA ALA A 53 -5.50 7.09 -11.37
C ALA A 53 -4.92 6.65 -10.02
N LYS A 54 -5.67 5.88 -9.22
CA LYS A 54 -5.16 5.28 -7.97
C LYS A 54 -3.99 4.34 -8.23
N HIS A 55 -4.05 3.55 -9.30
CA HIS A 55 -2.98 2.64 -9.68
C HIS A 55 -1.67 3.38 -9.94
N ARG A 56 -1.70 4.49 -10.70
CA ARG A 56 -0.53 5.35 -10.94
C ARG A 56 0.04 5.97 -9.66
N LEU A 57 -0.80 6.19 -8.64
CA LEU A 57 -0.40 6.76 -7.37
C LEU A 57 0.03 5.71 -6.33
N SER A 58 0.01 4.42 -6.66
CA SER A 58 0.30 3.33 -5.72
C SER A 58 1.69 2.77 -5.92
N ASP A 59 2.33 2.35 -4.82
CA ASP A 59 3.61 1.64 -4.86
C ASP A 59 3.41 0.12 -4.98
N VAL A 60 2.28 -0.38 -4.46
CA VAL A 60 1.90 -1.79 -4.49
C VAL A 60 0.41 -1.90 -4.78
N VAL A 61 0.04 -2.84 -5.64
CA VAL A 61 -1.35 -3.19 -5.95
C VAL A 61 -1.61 -4.63 -5.53
N LEU A 62 -2.71 -4.86 -4.83
CA LEU A 62 -3.21 -6.18 -4.43
C LEU A 62 -4.53 -6.43 -5.18
N GLU A 63 -4.61 -7.54 -5.91
CA GLU A 63 -5.78 -7.89 -6.70
C GLU A 63 -6.82 -8.61 -5.84
N ASN A 64 -8.06 -8.12 -5.89
CA ASN A 64 -9.20 -8.59 -5.09
C ASN A 64 -10.40 -8.98 -5.98
N ASP A 65 -10.14 -9.37 -7.23
CA ASP A 65 -11.13 -10.05 -8.06
C ASP A 65 -11.32 -11.52 -7.67
N GLY A 66 -10.28 -12.11 -7.10
CA GLY A 66 -10.24 -13.50 -6.68
C GLY A 66 -10.90 -13.79 -5.33
N GLY A 67 -10.57 -14.95 -4.78
CA GLY A 67 -11.06 -15.41 -3.49
C GLY A 67 -10.39 -14.72 -2.30
N VAL A 68 -11.01 -14.82 -1.12
CA VAL A 68 -10.44 -14.29 0.14
C VAL A 68 -9.07 -14.90 0.44
N ALA A 69 -8.89 -16.19 0.16
CA ALA A 69 -7.62 -16.89 0.37
C ALA A 69 -6.48 -16.33 -0.51
N GLU A 70 -6.77 -16.01 -1.77
CA GLU A 70 -5.79 -15.43 -2.69
C GLU A 70 -5.39 -14.02 -2.26
N LEU A 71 -6.35 -13.20 -1.83
CA LEU A 71 -6.05 -11.88 -1.29
C LEU A 71 -5.23 -11.99 0.01
N ALA A 72 -5.58 -12.93 0.90
CA ALA A 72 -4.86 -13.15 2.14
C ALA A 72 -3.38 -13.50 1.89
N ALA A 73 -3.11 -14.41 0.94
CA ALA A 73 -1.75 -14.77 0.56
C ALA A 73 -0.94 -13.56 0.06
N GLN A 74 -1.55 -12.69 -0.76
CA GLN A 74 -0.90 -11.45 -1.23
C GLN A 74 -0.61 -10.47 -0.08
N VAL A 75 -1.56 -10.33 0.86
CA VAL A 75 -1.41 -9.49 2.05
C VAL A 75 -0.28 -10.00 2.95
N ASP A 76 -0.21 -11.32 3.18
CA ASP A 76 0.82 -11.93 4.02
C ASP A 76 2.22 -11.74 3.41
N ALA A 77 2.36 -12.00 2.11
CA ALA A 77 3.61 -11.78 1.38
C ALA A 77 4.06 -10.31 1.45
N LEU A 78 3.13 -9.36 1.31
CA LEU A 78 3.42 -7.94 1.46
C LEU A 78 3.82 -7.60 2.91
N ALA A 79 3.07 -8.07 3.90
CA ALA A 79 3.32 -7.81 5.31
C ALA A 79 4.71 -8.30 5.72
N GLU A 80 5.11 -9.50 5.31
CA GLU A 80 6.46 -10.00 5.54
C GLU A 80 7.54 -9.13 4.90
N ARG A 81 7.34 -8.71 3.64
CA ARG A 81 8.29 -7.83 2.93
C ARG A 81 8.47 -6.50 3.68
N LEU A 82 7.38 -5.92 4.18
CA LEU A 82 7.43 -4.69 4.98
C LEU A 82 8.14 -4.91 6.32
N ARG A 83 7.86 -6.01 7.03
CA ARG A 83 8.54 -6.36 8.28
C ARG A 83 10.04 -6.56 8.08
N ARG A 84 10.47 -7.25 7.01
CA ARG A 84 11.89 -7.42 6.67
C ARG A 84 12.57 -6.07 6.44
N ARG A 85 11.97 -5.18 5.64
CA ARG A 85 12.51 -3.84 5.39
C ARG A 85 12.61 -3.00 6.66
N ALA A 86 11.57 -3.01 7.50
CA ALA A 86 11.57 -2.30 8.77
C ALA A 86 12.65 -2.82 9.74
N ARG A 87 12.87 -4.15 9.79
CA ARG A 87 13.96 -4.75 10.57
C ARG A 87 15.33 -4.32 10.06
N LEU A 88 15.57 -4.40 8.76
CA LEU A 88 16.84 -3.97 8.16
C LEU A 88 17.15 -2.50 8.44
N HIS A 89 16.16 -1.61 8.25
CA HIS A 89 16.29 -0.20 8.56
C HIS A 89 16.67 0.04 10.03
N ARG A 90 16.00 -0.67 10.96
CA ARG A 90 16.32 -0.59 12.39
C ARG A 90 17.72 -1.10 12.74
N CYS A 91 18.20 -2.14 12.06
CA CYS A 91 19.55 -2.67 12.28
C CYS A 91 20.63 -1.71 11.74
N LEU A 92 20.47 -1.24 10.50
CA LEU A 92 21.47 -0.41 9.80
C LEU A 92 21.56 1.02 10.35
N LEU A 93 20.45 1.59 10.82
CA LEU A 93 20.42 2.94 11.40
C LEU A 93 20.40 2.91 12.93
N SER A 94 20.84 1.80 13.52
CA SER A 94 21.06 1.75 14.97
C SER A 94 22.28 2.60 15.35
N PRO A 95 22.30 3.25 16.54
CA PRO A 95 23.45 4.01 16.99
C PRO A 95 24.80 3.23 16.94
N PRO A 96 24.86 1.94 17.31
CA PRO A 96 26.09 1.15 17.19
C PRO A 96 26.57 0.96 15.74
N ALA A 97 25.65 0.75 14.80
CA ALA A 97 26.00 0.59 13.38
C ALA A 97 26.58 1.88 12.79
N LEU A 98 26.01 3.03 13.15
CA LEU A 98 26.50 4.34 12.74
C LEU A 98 27.88 4.64 13.35
N LEU A 99 28.07 4.34 14.64
CA LEU A 99 29.37 4.49 15.30
C LEU A 99 30.44 3.60 14.66
N GLY A 100 30.11 2.37 14.27
CA GLY A 100 31.02 1.47 13.58
C GLY A 100 31.50 2.00 12.23
N VAL A 101 30.59 2.61 11.44
CA VAL A 101 30.95 3.24 10.15
C VAL A 101 31.89 4.43 10.36
N VAL A 102 31.61 5.29 11.35
CA VAL A 102 32.46 6.44 11.68
C VAL A 102 33.85 5.99 12.14
N ALA A 103 33.92 4.96 13.01
CA ALA A 103 35.18 4.42 13.50
C ALA A 103 36.05 3.81 12.39
N ALA A 104 35.44 3.07 11.45
CA ALA A 104 36.15 2.50 10.30
C ALA A 104 36.69 3.59 9.35
N ALA A 105 35.91 4.64 9.11
CA ALA A 105 36.35 5.78 8.30
C ALA A 105 37.50 6.56 8.98
N ALA A 106 37.42 6.76 10.30
CA ALA A 106 38.48 7.40 11.08
C ALA A 106 39.78 6.57 11.07
N TRP A 107 39.68 5.23 11.18
CA TRP A 107 40.83 4.33 11.09
C TRP A 107 41.50 4.37 9.72
N ALA A 108 40.72 4.40 8.63
CA ALA A 108 41.23 4.50 7.27
C ALA A 108 41.87 5.86 6.94
N TRP A 109 41.55 6.92 7.69
CA TRP A 109 42.16 8.26 7.53
C TRP A 109 43.42 8.46 8.38
N TRP A 110 43.61 7.63 9.40
CA TRP A 110 44.74 7.71 10.33
C TRP A 110 45.80 6.62 10.11
N GLY A 111 45.49 5.59 9.32
CA GLY A 111 46.35 4.45 9.00
C GLY A 111 47.13 4.58 7.70
#